data_AF-A0A2Z6QJ79-F1
#
_entry.id   AF-A0A2Z6QJ79-F1
#
_cell.length_a   1.000
_cell.length_b   1.000
_cell.length_c   1.000
_cell.angle_alpha   90.00
_cell.angle_beta   90.00
_cell.angle_gamma   90.00
#
_symmetry.space_group_name_H-M   'P 1'
#
loop_
_entity.id
_entity.type
_entity.pdbx_description
1 polymer ?
#
loop_
_entity_poly.entity_id
_entity_poly.type
_entity_poly.pdbx_seq_one_letter_code
_entity_poly.pdbx_strand_id
1 'polypeptide(L)'
;MPSDAELLSRLRALKQAYDEGLMTKDEYDEFRLKELNNWGENQEEKKSFWGELWNKACKFGSYALRNVIKPIVVGISMTILTLGEILITGLIEA
;
A
#
# COMPACT_ATOMS: atom_id res chain seq x y z
N MET A 1 -2.06 -18.08 7.69
CA MET A 1 -0.71 -17.48 7.62
C MET A 1 -0.10 -17.61 9.00
N PRO A 2 1.06 -18.25 9.13
CA PRO A 2 1.73 -18.30 10.41
C PRO A 2 2.02 -16.88 10.89
N SER A 3 2.00 -16.64 12.20
CA SER A 3 2.36 -15.34 12.79
C SER A 3 3.87 -15.30 13.09
N ASP A 4 4.46 -14.11 13.27
CA ASP A 4 5.88 -13.99 13.65
C ASP A 4 6.19 -14.81 14.92
N ALA A 5 5.22 -14.91 15.82
CA ALA A 5 5.30 -15.72 17.03
C ALA A 5 5.33 -17.24 16.75
N GLU A 6 4.64 -17.68 15.70
CA GLU A 6 4.60 -19.09 15.27
C GLU A 6 5.92 -19.49 14.60
N LEU A 7 6.49 -18.62 13.75
CA LEU A 7 7.84 -18.80 13.20
C LEU A 7 8.88 -18.90 14.31
N LEU A 8 8.86 -17.95 15.26
CA LEU A 8 9.79 -17.96 16.39
C LEU A 8 9.67 -19.22 17.24
N SER A 9 8.46 -19.74 17.43
CA SER A 9 8.22 -20.97 18.19
C SER A 9 8.80 -22.19 17.46
N ARG A 10 8.62 -22.28 16.14
CA ARG A 10 9.18 -23.35 15.31
C ARG A 10 10.72 -23.32 15.26
N LEU A 11 11.30 -22.13 15.10
CA LEU A 11 12.75 -21.95 15.13
C LEU A 11 13.35 -22.28 16.50
N ARG A 12 12.65 -21.98 17.60
CA ARG A 12 13.06 -22.40 18.94
C ARG A 12 13.03 -23.92 19.11
N ALA A 13 12.00 -24.58 18.61
CA ALA A 13 11.91 -26.05 18.64
C ALA A 13 13.03 -26.71 17.83
N LEU A 14 13.34 -26.17 16.63
CA LEU A 14 14.49 -26.62 15.83
C LEU A 14 15.81 -26.46 16.57
N LYS A 15 16.02 -25.30 17.21
CA LYS A 15 17.23 -25.06 18.00
C LYS A 15 17.34 -26.03 19.18
N GLN A 16 16.23 -26.26 19.89
CA GLN A 16 16.21 -27.19 21.01
C GLN A 16 16.55 -28.62 20.57
N ALA A 17 16.00 -29.09 19.44
CA ALA A 17 16.32 -30.41 18.91
C ALA A 17 17.80 -30.55 18.51
N TYR A 18 18.41 -29.48 18.01
CA TYR A 18 19.86 -29.43 17.76
C TYR A 18 20.67 -29.45 19.07
N ASP A 19 20.29 -28.65 20.05
CA ASP A 19 20.96 -28.58 21.36
C ASP A 19 20.86 -29.93 22.12
N GLU A 20 19.77 -30.69 21.91
CA GLU A 20 19.57 -32.05 22.43
C GLU A 20 20.31 -33.15 21.64
N GLY A 21 20.98 -32.79 20.53
CA GLY A 21 21.73 -33.71 19.68
C GLY A 21 20.85 -34.65 18.83
N LEU A 22 19.56 -34.33 18.67
CA LEU A 22 18.61 -35.11 17.87
C LEU A 22 18.77 -34.89 16.36
N MET A 23 19.55 -33.87 15.97
CA MET A 23 19.84 -33.55 14.57
C MET A 23 21.28 -33.06 14.41
N THR A 24 21.83 -33.28 13.23
CA THR A 24 23.13 -32.75 12.84
C THR A 24 23.04 -31.26 12.52
N LYS A 25 24.19 -30.59 12.48
CA LYS A 25 24.27 -29.17 12.13
C LYS A 25 23.74 -28.91 10.72
N ASP A 26 24.04 -29.81 9.79
CA ASP A 26 23.63 -29.67 8.39
C ASP A 26 22.10 -29.77 8.25
N GLU A 27 21.48 -30.71 8.95
CA GLU A 27 20.01 -30.84 9.01
C GLU A 27 19.37 -29.60 9.67
N TYR A 28 19.94 -29.11 10.76
CA TYR A 28 19.46 -27.90 11.43
C TYR A 28 19.50 -26.69 10.50
N ASP A 29 20.61 -26.47 9.80
CA ASP A 29 20.77 -25.34 8.88
C ASP A 29 19.80 -25.45 7.68
N GLU A 30 19.61 -26.66 7.13
CA GLU A 30 18.63 -26.92 6.06
C GLU A 30 17.20 -26.60 6.49
N PHE A 31 16.75 -27.15 7.63
CA PHE A 31 15.39 -26.92 8.12
C PHE A 31 15.15 -25.46 8.51
N ARG A 32 16.15 -24.80 9.10
CA ARG A 32 16.07 -23.38 9.45
C ARG A 32 15.94 -22.50 8.20
N LEU A 33 16.72 -22.77 7.15
CA LEU A 33 16.65 -22.04 5.88
C LEU A 33 15.30 -22.22 5.20
N LYS A 34 14.79 -23.46 5.18
CA LYS A 34 13.48 -23.77 4.60
C LYS A 34 12.34 -23.00 5.28
N GLU A 35 12.37 -22.93 6.61
CA GLU A 35 11.33 -22.23 7.38
C GLU A 35 11.37 -20.72 7.18
N LEU A 36 12.58 -20.15 7.06
CA LEU A 36 12.78 -18.73 6.76
C LEU A 36 12.36 -18.36 5.33
N ASN A 37 12.65 -19.20 4.34
CA ASN A 37 12.23 -18.98 2.96
C ASN A 37 10.71 -19.01 2.83
N ASN A 38 10.06 -20.02 3.41
CA ASN A 38 8.60 -20.13 3.41
C ASN A 38 7.95 -18.92 4.12
N TRP A 39 8.56 -18.41 5.19
CA TRP A 39 8.11 -17.18 5.84
C TRP A 39 8.23 -15.96 4.91
N GLY A 40 9.36 -15.83 4.22
CA GLY A 40 9.63 -14.73 3.28
C GLY A 40 8.65 -14.70 2.11
N GLU A 41 8.39 -15.84 1.48
CA GLU A 41 7.44 -15.98 0.37
C GLU A 41 6.02 -15.56 0.78
N ASN A 42 5.56 -16.01 1.96
CA ASN A 42 4.24 -15.64 2.48
C ASN A 42 4.13 -14.14 2.83
N GLN A 43 5.25 -13.46 3.13
CA GLN A 43 5.28 -12.02 3.38
C GLN A 43 5.27 -11.20 2.08
N GLU A 44 5.86 -11.72 1.00
CA GLU A 44 5.84 -11.08 -0.32
C GLU A 44 4.43 -10.95 -0.89
N GLU A 45 3.59 -11.99 -0.78
CA GLU A 45 2.18 -11.91 -1.17
C GLU A 45 1.45 -10.77 -0.44
N LYS A 46 1.73 -10.60 0.85
CA LYS A 46 1.11 -9.55 1.68
C LYS A 46 1.59 -8.16 1.27
N LYS A 47 2.89 -7.99 0.97
CA LYS A 47 3.44 -6.74 0.42
C LYS A 47 2.80 -6.42 -0.95
N SER A 48 2.60 -7.42 -1.80
CA SER A 48 1.96 -7.26 -3.10
C SER A 48 0.50 -6.79 -2.98
N PHE A 49 -0.27 -7.39 -2.07
CA PHE A 49 -1.66 -6.98 -1.81
C PHE A 49 -1.79 -5.51 -1.40
N TRP A 50 -0.98 -5.05 -0.44
CA TRP A 50 -1.02 -3.65 -0.01
C TRP A 50 -0.52 -2.69 -1.09
N GLY A 51 0.46 -3.11 -1.88
CA GLY A 51 0.92 -2.36 -3.05
C GLY A 51 -0.19 -2.17 -4.10
N GLU A 52 -0.92 -3.25 -4.43
CA GLU A 52 -2.06 -3.16 -5.33
C GLU A 52 -3.21 -2.31 -4.77
N LEU A 53 -3.50 -2.44 -3.48
CA LEU A 53 -4.54 -1.66 -2.82
C LEU A 53 -4.20 -0.16 -2.85
N TRP A 54 -2.95 0.19 -2.54
CA TRP A 54 -2.45 1.56 -2.62
C TRP A 54 -2.55 2.11 -4.06
N ASN A 55 -2.14 1.32 -5.05
CA ASN A 55 -2.24 1.70 -6.46
C ASN A 55 -3.70 1.96 -6.88
N LYS A 56 -4.65 1.14 -6.42
CA LYS A 56 -6.08 1.38 -6.66
C LYS A 56 -6.57 2.66 -5.99
N ALA A 57 -6.17 2.93 -4.75
CA ALA A 57 -6.52 4.16 -4.04
C ALA A 57 -6.01 5.41 -4.77
N CYS A 58 -4.74 5.41 -5.21
CA CYS A 58 -4.16 6.50 -5.99
C CYS A 58 -4.89 6.72 -7.33
N LYS A 59 -5.25 5.65 -8.04
CA LYS A 59 -6.04 5.75 -9.28
C LYS A 59 -7.42 6.37 -9.02
N PHE A 60 -8.10 5.95 -7.96
CA PHE A 60 -9.39 6.51 -7.58
C PHE A 60 -9.29 7.99 -7.22
N GLY A 61 -8.31 8.37 -6.39
CA GLY A 61 -8.04 9.77 -6.06
C GLY A 61 -7.75 10.62 -7.30
N SER A 62 -6.95 10.09 -8.23
CA SER A 62 -6.64 10.76 -9.51
C SER A 62 -7.89 10.94 -10.38
N TYR A 63 -8.77 9.93 -10.42
CA TYR A 63 -10.05 10.01 -11.11
C TYR A 63 -10.96 11.08 -10.50
N ALA A 64 -11.10 11.10 -9.16
CA ALA A 64 -11.92 12.09 -8.46
C ALA A 64 -11.39 13.52 -8.68
N LEU A 65 -10.08 13.72 -8.59
CA LEU A 65 -9.46 15.02 -8.89
C LEU A 65 -9.75 15.49 -10.32
N ARG A 66 -9.62 14.58 -11.29
CA ARG A 66 -9.78 14.91 -12.72
C ARG A 66 -11.23 15.16 -13.12
N ASN A 67 -12.16 14.37 -12.59
CA ASN A 67 -13.54 14.34 -13.09
C ASN A 67 -14.55 15.00 -12.16
N VAL A 68 -14.20 15.24 -10.90
CA VAL A 68 -15.11 15.90 -9.94
C VAL A 68 -14.56 17.27 -9.58
N ILE A 69 -13.33 17.32 -9.05
CA ILE A 69 -12.78 18.56 -8.50
C ILE A 69 -12.43 19.55 -9.63
N LYS A 70 -11.75 19.09 -10.68
CA LYS A 70 -11.34 19.96 -11.79
C LYS A 70 -12.52 20.64 -12.49
N PRO A 71 -13.63 19.95 -12.84
CA PRO A 71 -14.80 20.62 -13.41
C PRO A 71 -15.44 21.65 -12.48
N ILE A 72 -15.51 21.39 -11.17
CA ILE A 72 -16.05 22.35 -10.20
C ILE A 72 -15.21 23.63 -10.18
N VAL A 73 -13.88 23.49 -10.08
CA VAL A 73 -12.97 24.64 -10.05
C VAL A 73 -13.05 25.44 -11.36
N VAL A 74 -13.09 24.75 -12.51
CA VAL A 74 -13.24 25.42 -13.81
C VAL A 74 -14.58 26.15 -13.91
N GLY A 75 -15.66 25.53 -13.46
CA GLY A 75 -16.99 26.13 -13.46
C GLY A 75 -17.04 27.40 -12.62
N ILE A 76 -16.54 27.35 -11.38
CA ILE A 76 -16.46 28.52 -10.48
C ILE A 76 -15.63 29.63 -11.11
N SER A 77 -14.44 29.32 -11.65
CA SER A 77 -13.59 30.32 -12.30
C SER A 77 -14.26 30.97 -13.51
N MET A 78 -14.97 30.20 -14.34
CA MET A 78 -15.74 30.78 -15.45
C MET A 78 -16.85 31.71 -14.95
N THR A 79 -17.62 31.30 -13.94
CA THR A 79 -18.71 32.13 -13.41
C THR A 79 -18.20 33.45 -12.82
N ILE A 80 -17.05 33.43 -12.15
CA ILE A 80 -16.42 34.65 -11.63
C ILE A 80 -15.97 35.57 -12.77
N LEU A 81 -15.35 35.03 -13.82
CA LEU A 81 -14.90 35.81 -14.97
C LEU A 81 -16.08 36.46 -15.70
N THR A 82 -17.16 35.72 -15.96
CA THR A 82 -18.32 36.27 -16.67
C THR A 82 -19.07 37.31 -15.86
N LEU A 83 -19.23 37.11 -14.54
CA LEU A 83 -19.82 38.13 -13.65
C LEU A 83 -18.97 39.41 -13.60
N GLY A 84 -17.65 39.27 -13.59
CA GLY A 84 -16.72 40.40 -13.65
C GLY A 84 -16.86 41.20 -14.94
N GLU A 85 -16.94 40.52 -16.09
CA GLU A 85 -17.14 41.18 -17.38
C GLU A 85 -18.46 41.95 -17.46
N ILE A 86 -19.57 41.36 -16.98
CA ILE A 86 -20.90 41.99 -16.97
C ILE A 86 -20.93 43.24 -16.07
N LEU A 87 -20.28 43.18 -14.90
CA LEU A 87 -20.20 44.33 -14.01
C LEU A 87 -19.37 45.48 -14.61
N ILE A 88 -18.28 45.15 -15.33
CA ILE A 88 -17.42 46.15 -15.96
C ILE A 88 -18.14 46.84 -17.13
N THR A 89 -18.82 46.09 -18.00
CA THR A 89 -19.58 46.68 -19.11
C THR A 89 -20.76 47.52 -18.62
N GLY A 90 -21.48 47.04 -17.60
CA GLY A 90 -22.58 47.81 -16.99
C GLY A 90 -22.15 49.10 -16.29
N LEU A 91 -20.89 49.21 -15.85
CA LEU A 91 -20.31 50.44 -15.28
C LEU A 91 -19.82 51.43 -16.33
N ILE A 92 -19.51 50.98 -17.55
CA ILE A 92 -19.06 51.84 -18.67
C ILE A 92 -20.26 52.45 -19.40
N GLU A 93 -21.41 51.77 -19.42
CA GLU A 93 -22.65 52.23 -20.06
C GLU A 93 -23.53 53.13 -19.16
N ALA A 94 -23.19 53.28 -17.87
CA ALA A 94 -23.90 54.12 -16.88
C ALA A 94 -23.23 55.49 -16.69
#